data_AF-A0A5C1YD78-F1
#
_entry.id   AF-A0A5C1YD78-F1
#
_cell.length_a   1.000
_cell.length_b   1.000
_cell.length_c   1.000
_cell.angle_alpha   90.00
_cell.angle_beta   90.00
_cell.angle_gamma   90.00
#
_symmetry.space_group_name_H-M   'P 1'
#
loop_
_entity.id
_entity.type
_entity.pdbx_description
1 polymer ?
#
loop_
_entity_poly.entity_id
_entity_poly.type
_entity_poly.pdbx_seq_one_letter_code
_entity_poly.pdbx_strand_id
1 'polypeptide(L)'
;MRIVAVCGAGIGTSAILKVNAERALERLGLSADVTASDLSGVKAAAGDAQIILTSTELAAAVREAVGRSWAEVVEVTNYFDVAEISRALEKSLG
;
A
#
# COMPACT_ATOMS: atom_id res chain seq x y z
N MET A 1 -10.97 -5.77 -4.96
CA MET A 1 -9.57 -5.39 -5.26
C MET A 1 -8.71 -5.69 -4.05
N ARG A 2 -7.45 -6.09 -4.23
CA ARG A 2 -6.54 -6.39 -3.13
C ARG A 2 -5.37 -5.40 -3.09
N ILE A 3 -5.14 -4.82 -1.92
CA ILE A 3 -4.07 -3.86 -1.63
C ILE A 3 -3.20 -4.41 -0.49
N VAL A 4 -1.88 -4.33 -0.65
CA VAL A 4 -0.93 -4.65 0.41
C VAL A 4 -0.24 -3.36 0.86
N ALA A 5 -0.43 -2.98 2.12
CA ALA A 5 0.22 -1.84 2.76
C ALA A 5 1.55 -2.28 3.40
N VAL A 6 2.64 -1.58 3.06
CA VAL A 6 3.97 -1.81 3.62
C VAL A 6 4.64 -0.46 3.91
N CYS A 7 4.90 -0.10 5.16
CA CYS A 7 5.76 1.05 5.45
C CYS A 7 6.76 0.72 6.56
N GLY A 8 8.01 1.12 6.34
CA GLY A 8 9.21 0.47 6.86
C GLY A 8 9.31 0.40 8.39
N ALA A 9 10.07 -0.61 8.84
CA ALA A 9 10.47 -0.95 10.22
C ALA A 9 9.51 -1.84 11.05
N GLY A 10 8.34 -2.25 10.54
CA GLY A 10 7.57 -3.33 11.17
C GLY A 10 6.11 -3.42 10.75
N ILE A 11 5.41 -4.43 11.28
CA ILE A 11 3.98 -4.64 10.98
C ILE A 11 3.08 -3.52 11.52
N GLY A 12 3.50 -2.81 12.58
CA GLY A 12 2.72 -1.77 13.22
C GLY A 12 2.52 -0.53 12.34
N THR A 13 3.59 -0.06 11.71
CA THR A 13 3.52 1.06 10.75
C THR A 13 2.69 0.66 9.53
N SER A 14 2.91 -0.54 8.98
CA SER A 14 2.08 -1.08 7.90
C SER A 14 0.60 -1.17 8.27
N ALA A 15 0.26 -1.50 9.52
CA ALA A 15 -1.11 -1.51 10.01
C ALA A 15 -1.74 -0.11 10.05
N ILE A 16 -0.97 0.93 10.39
CA ILE A 16 -1.42 2.33 10.33
C ILE A 16 -1.75 2.72 8.88
N LEU A 17 -0.83 2.42 7.95
CA LEU A 17 -1.04 2.69 6.53
C LEU A 17 -2.27 1.94 5.99
N LYS A 18 -2.45 0.67 6.39
CA LYS A 18 -3.66 -0.10 6.08
C LYS A 18 -4.93 0.64 6.52
N VAL A 19 -5.03 1.01 7.80
CA VAL A 19 -6.23 1.66 8.36
C VAL A 19 -6.52 2.98 7.65
N ASN A 20 -5.50 3.75 7.32
CA ASN A 20 -5.69 5.01 6.61
C ASN A 20 -6.00 4.83 5.13
N ALA A 21 -5.52 3.76 4.49
CA ALA A 21 -5.93 3.36 3.15
C ALA A 21 -7.39 2.92 3.10
N GLU A 22 -7.86 2.14 4.09
CA GLU A 22 -9.28 1.77 4.23
C GLU A 22 -10.17 3.03 4.33
N ARG A 23 -9.79 4.00 5.17
CA ARG A 23 -10.49 5.29 5.28
C ARG A 23 -10.46 6.11 3.98
N ALA A 24 -9.35 6.06 3.23
CA ALA A 24 -9.23 6.75 1.96
C ALA A 24 -10.17 6.13 0.91
N LEU A 25 -10.22 4.80 0.83
CA LEU A 25 -11.13 4.07 -0.05
C LEU A 25 -12.59 4.36 0.28
N GLU A 26 -12.96 4.39 1.56
CA GLU A 26 -14.30 4.78 2.01
C GLU A 26 -14.70 6.18 1.50
N ARG A 27 -13.79 7.16 1.56
CA ARG A 27 -14.04 8.52 1.05
C ARG A 27 -14.23 8.57 -0.46
N LEU A 28 -13.55 7.69 -1.19
CA LEU A 28 -13.67 7.56 -2.63
C LEU A 28 -14.89 6.71 -3.05
N GLY A 29 -15.61 6.11 -2.10
CA GLY A 29 -16.71 5.19 -2.40
C GLY A 29 -16.23 3.87 -3.02
N LEU A 30 -14.97 3.48 -2.78
CA LEU A 30 -14.34 2.28 -3.32
C LEU A 30 -14.23 1.19 -2.27
N SER A 31 -14.28 -0.07 -2.70
CA SER A 31 -14.09 -1.24 -1.83
C SER A 31 -12.85 -2.03 -2.24
N ALA A 32 -11.96 -2.25 -1.27
CA ALA A 32 -10.81 -3.13 -1.44
C ALA A 32 -10.53 -3.90 -0.15
N ASP A 33 -9.97 -5.10 -0.30
CA ASP A 33 -9.35 -5.85 0.78
C ASP A 33 -7.92 -5.33 0.97
N VAL A 34 -7.67 -4.68 2.11
CA VAL A 34 -6.38 -4.09 2.43
C VAL A 34 -5.70 -4.97 3.49
N THR A 35 -4.48 -5.41 3.23
CA THR A 35 -3.69 -6.20 4.19
C THR A 35 -2.40 -5.47 4.51
N ALA A 36 -1.91 -5.64 5.74
CA ALA A 36 -0.61 -5.10 6.14
C ALA A 36 0.44 -6.21 6.05
N SER A 37 1.62 -5.87 5.51
CA SER A 37 2.79 -6.74 5.49
C SER A 37 4.03 -5.98 5.92
N ASP A 38 5.04 -6.69 6.42
CA ASP A 38 6.40 -6.17 6.49
C ASP A 38 7.14 -6.41 5.16
N LEU A 39 8.37 -5.87 5.08
CA LEU A 39 9.21 -6.00 3.88
C LEU A 39 9.65 -7.45 3.61
N SER A 40 9.82 -8.28 4.64
CA SER A 40 10.18 -9.69 4.46
C SER A 40 9.05 -10.53 3.87
N GLY A 41 7.80 -10.22 4.21
CA GLY A 41 6.61 -10.94 3.76
C GLY A 41 5.97 -10.39 2.48
N VAL A 42 6.37 -9.18 2.03
CA VAL A 42 5.65 -8.46 0.96
C VAL A 42 5.55 -9.26 -0.33
N LYS A 43 6.58 -10.02 -0.70
CA LYS A 43 6.58 -10.83 -1.93
C LYS A 43 5.47 -11.88 -1.92
N ALA A 44 5.26 -12.54 -0.78
CA ALA A 44 4.20 -13.53 -0.63
C ALA A 44 2.83 -12.85 -0.53
N ALA A 45 2.73 -11.76 0.24
CA ALA A 45 1.49 -11.02 0.43
C ALA A 45 0.98 -10.37 -0.87
N ALA A 46 1.88 -9.96 -1.76
CA ALA A 46 1.56 -9.31 -3.02
C ALA A 46 1.26 -10.27 -4.19
N GLY A 47 1.21 -11.59 -3.94
CA GLY A 47 1.06 -12.61 -4.99
C GLY A 47 -0.22 -12.48 -5.84
N ASP A 48 -1.29 -11.94 -5.26
CA ASP A 48 -2.58 -11.67 -5.91
C ASP A 48 -3.04 -10.21 -5.74
N ALA A 49 -2.14 -9.32 -5.29
CA ALA A 49 -2.42 -7.92 -5.09
C ALA A 49 -2.40 -7.14 -6.41
N GLN A 50 -3.24 -6.12 -6.51
CA GLN A 50 -3.20 -5.15 -7.62
C GLN A 50 -2.36 -3.94 -7.25
N ILE A 51 -2.33 -3.57 -5.97
CA ILE A 51 -1.57 -2.42 -5.47
C ILE A 51 -0.73 -2.84 -4.27
N ILE A 52 0.52 -2.38 -4.25
CA ILE A 52 1.35 -2.30 -3.06
C ILE A 52 1.45 -0.83 -2.68
N LEU A 53 0.81 -0.46 -1.57
CA LEU A 53 0.85 0.89 -1.04
C LEU A 53 2.02 1.00 -0.06
N THR A 54 2.97 1.88 -0.34
CA THR A 54 4.20 2.00 0.45
C THR A 54 4.66 3.44 0.59
N SER A 55 5.68 3.66 1.42
CA SER A 55 6.28 4.97 1.52
C SER A 55 7.29 5.22 0.40
N THR A 56 7.45 6.48 -0.02
CA THR A 56 8.46 6.89 -1.00
C THR A 56 9.86 6.39 -0.61
N GLU A 57 10.18 6.41 0.68
CA GLU A 57 11.48 5.98 1.21
C GLU A 57 11.68 4.46 1.09
N LEU A 58 10.60 3.66 1.21
CA LEU A 58 10.68 2.20 1.14
C LEU A 58 10.43 1.65 -0.28
N ALA A 59 9.95 2.47 -1.20
CA ALA A 59 9.49 2.04 -2.51
C ALA A 59 10.56 1.26 -3.31
N ALA A 60 11.82 1.69 -3.24
CA ALA A 60 12.93 0.99 -3.88
C ALA A 60 13.13 -0.42 -3.28
N ALA A 61 13.13 -0.54 -1.95
CA ALA A 61 13.29 -1.81 -1.25
C ALA A 61 12.10 -2.75 -1.49
N VAL A 62 10.88 -2.21 -1.55
CA VAL A 62 9.68 -2.99 -1.90
C VAL A 62 9.78 -3.54 -3.32
N ARG A 63 10.17 -2.71 -4.30
CA ARG A 63 10.36 -3.16 -5.69
C ARG A 63 11.41 -4.26 -5.79
N GLU A 64 12.51 -4.13 -5.07
CA GLU A 64 13.55 -5.16 -5.00
C GLU A 64 13.03 -6.47 -4.38
N ALA A 65 12.36 -6.38 -3.23
CA ALA A 65 11.85 -7.54 -2.50
C ALA A 65 10.79 -8.32 -3.29
N VAL A 66 9.89 -7.60 -3.97
CA VAL A 66 8.81 -8.19 -4.77
C VAL A 66 9.37 -8.74 -6.10
N GLY A 67 10.30 -8.04 -6.72
CA GLY A 67 10.81 -8.37 -8.05
C GLY A 67 9.76 -8.15 -9.14
N ARG A 68 9.65 -9.08 -10.09
CA ARG A 68 8.57 -9.03 -11.11
C ARG A 68 7.22 -9.29 -10.45
N SER A 69 6.35 -8.29 -10.48
CA SER A 69 4.96 -8.39 -10.07
C SER A 69 4.07 -7.60 -11.02
N TRP A 70 2.80 -7.97 -11.07
CA TRP A 70 1.73 -7.25 -11.77
C TRP A 70 1.14 -6.13 -10.91
N ALA A 71 1.46 -6.10 -9.61
CA ALA A 71 1.00 -5.09 -8.70
C ALA A 71 1.69 -3.75 -8.96
N GLU A 72 0.90 -2.67 -9.01
CA GLU A 72 1.42 -1.32 -9.04
C GLU A 72 1.97 -0.94 -7.66
N VAL A 73 3.16 -0.35 -7.62
CA VAL A 73 3.71 0.22 -6.39
C VAL A 73 3.29 1.68 -6.31
N VAL A 74 2.35 1.98 -5.41
CA VAL A 74 1.83 3.31 -5.13
C VAL A 74 2.56 3.87 -3.91
N GLU A 75 3.12 5.06 -4.07
CA GLU A 75 3.98 5.70 -3.06
C GLU A 75 3.22 6.84 -2.36
N VAL A 76 3.41 6.94 -1.05
CA VAL A 76 2.96 8.07 -0.23
C VAL A 76 4.10 8.57 0.65
N THR A 77 4.07 9.84 1.02
CA THR A 77 5.10 10.45 1.89
C THR A 77 4.64 10.44 3.35
N ASN A 78 3.35 10.64 3.62
CA ASN A 78 2.79 10.65 4.97
C ASN A 78 1.67 9.62 5.15
N TYR A 79 1.96 8.54 5.88
CA TYR A 79 1.01 7.45 6.15
C TYR A 79 -0.19 7.87 7.01
N PHE A 80 -0.16 9.06 7.61
CA PHE A 80 -1.27 9.63 8.39
C PHE A 80 -2.12 10.61 7.58
N ASP A 81 -1.66 11.05 6.40
CA ASP A 81 -2.43 11.94 5.53
C ASP A 81 -3.38 11.13 4.66
N VAL A 82 -4.60 10.91 5.17
CA VAL A 82 -5.66 10.21 4.43
C VAL A 82 -5.99 10.92 3.12
N ALA A 83 -5.84 12.24 3.02
CA ALA A 83 -6.11 12.97 1.78
C ALA A 83 -5.00 12.72 0.73
N GLU A 84 -3.75 12.64 1.14
CA GLU A 84 -2.65 12.19 0.26
C GLU A 84 -2.91 10.76 -0.24
N ILE A 85 -3.21 9.83 0.66
CA ILE A 85 -3.49 8.44 0.31
C ILE A 85 -4.68 8.35 -0.65
N SER A 86 -5.74 9.15 -0.43
CA SER A 86 -6.90 9.19 -1.33
C SER A 86 -6.50 9.64 -2.74
N ARG A 87 -5.73 10.73 -2.87
CA ARG A 87 -5.25 11.21 -4.19
C ARG A 87 -4.35 10.19 -4.89
N ALA A 88 -3.47 9.53 -4.14
CA ALA A 88 -2.57 8.53 -4.67
C ALA A 88 -3.33 7.30 -5.20
N LEU A 89 -4.31 6.81 -4.43
CA LEU A 89 -5.17 5.69 -4.85
C LEU A 89 -6.09 6.08 -6.00
N GLU A 90 -6.70 7.27 -5.98
CA GLU A 90 -7.55 7.76 -7.07
C GLU A 90 -6.77 7.84 -8.40
N LYS A 91 -5.53 8.33 -8.38
CA LYS A 91 -4.68 8.41 -9.57
C LYS A 91 -4.30 7.04 -10.15
N SER A 92 -4.21 6.01 -9.31
CA SER A 92 -3.88 4.63 -9.72
C SER A 92 -5.13 3.87 -10.21
N LEU A 93 -6.31 4.19 -9.65
CA LEU A 93 -7.55 3.45 -9.87
C LEU A 93 -8.52 4.08 -10.87
N GLY A 94 -8.36 5.36 -11.19
CA GLY A 94 -9.15 6.12 -12.18
C GLY A 94 -8.40 6.36 -13.48
#